data_AF-A0A4Q6C0M4-F1
#
_entry.id   AF-A0A4Q6C0M4-F1
#
_cell.length_a   1.000
_cell.length_b   1.000
_cell.length_c   1.000
_cell.angle_alpha   90.00
_cell.angle_beta   90.00
_cell.angle_gamma   90.00
#
_symmetry.space_group_name_H-M   'P 1'
#
loop_
_entity.id
_entity.type
_entity.pdbx_description
1 polymer ?
#
loop_
_entity_poly.entity_id
_entity_poly.type
_entity_poly.pdbx_seq_one_letter_code
_entity_poly.pdbx_strand_id
1 'polypeptide(L)'
;GHAVVSYVTGEFYWRVKNGETAAVTDYILPPETLSKEKTGSELSWSLGAYIDAEDIKEGFKLTEAMPPQMGVAPAQPYSKDSSTAGVGSYGILFAIILILLQFANMLFSSGERIYTGNFVYPHEITEPVRVSPQFEIKGRTQNIEIGLQAGVTNSWLEIQGDLVNDETGATFDFEEGVEFYNGYDSDGSWSEGSQRNTVVISSVPPGKYHLNIEASSANQMPVSYDVMVRRDVTTWSNFWWSMLLVTLIPIIAAWRSRSFETERWSQSDYSPYAQHHGD
;
A
#
# COMPACT_ATOMS: atom_id res chain seq x y z
N GLY A 1 20.53 -10.93 35.55
CA GLY A 1 20.35 -12.39 35.78
C GLY A 1 21.43 -13.01 36.67
N HIS A 2 21.26 -14.30 37.00
CA HIS A 2 22.27 -15.12 37.70
C HIS A 2 22.68 -16.30 36.81
N ALA A 3 23.98 -16.57 36.70
CA ALA A 3 24.49 -17.80 36.12
C ALA A 3 24.69 -18.84 37.22
N VAL A 4 24.52 -20.13 36.90
CA VAL A 4 24.71 -21.25 37.82
C VAL A 4 25.61 -22.29 37.17
N VAL A 5 26.64 -22.74 37.89
CA VAL A 5 27.47 -23.87 37.44
C VAL A 5 26.64 -25.15 37.53
N SER A 6 26.25 -25.72 36.39
CA SER A 6 25.42 -26.93 36.32
C SER A 6 26.24 -28.23 36.30
N TYR A 7 27.43 -28.19 35.71
CA TYR A 7 28.33 -29.33 35.55
C TYR A 7 29.78 -28.84 35.40
N VAL A 8 30.74 -29.63 35.88
CA VAL A 8 32.17 -29.30 35.83
C VAL A 8 32.92 -30.48 35.23
N THR A 9 33.73 -30.24 34.19
CA THR A 9 34.58 -31.26 33.54
C THR A 9 35.88 -30.62 33.04
N GLY A 10 36.99 -31.36 33.13
CA GLY A 10 38.33 -30.89 32.75
C GLY A 10 39.16 -30.35 33.91
N GLU A 11 40.25 -29.64 33.57
CA GLU A 11 41.17 -29.02 34.53
C GLU A 11 40.92 -27.51 34.63
N PHE A 12 40.87 -27.00 35.86
CA PHE A 12 40.65 -25.59 36.17
C PHE A 12 41.75 -25.07 37.09
N TYR A 13 42.20 -23.84 36.85
CA TYR A 13 43.22 -23.18 37.66
C TYR A 13 42.69 -22.68 39.02
N TRP A 14 41.39 -22.82 39.27
CA TRP A 14 40.72 -22.52 40.54
C TRP A 14 39.68 -23.60 40.88
N ARG A 15 39.18 -23.59 42.11
CA ARG A 15 38.19 -24.57 42.58
C ARG A 15 36.79 -24.12 42.20
N VAL A 16 36.22 -24.74 41.16
CA VAL A 16 34.82 -24.58 40.74
C VAL A 16 33.94 -25.58 41.49
N LYS A 17 32.77 -25.17 41.97
CA LYS A 17 31.76 -26.08 42.54
C LYS A 17 30.45 -26.05 41.77
N ASN A 18 29.85 -27.22 41.60
CA ASN A 18 28.47 -27.33 41.11
C ASN A 18 27.52 -26.56 42.06
N GLY A 19 26.62 -25.78 41.48
CA GLY A 19 25.67 -24.93 42.19
C GLY A 19 26.21 -23.55 42.57
N GLU A 20 27.49 -23.24 42.28
CA GLU A 20 27.99 -21.86 42.43
C GLU A 20 27.21 -20.91 41.53
N THR A 21 26.88 -19.74 42.07
CA THR A 21 26.13 -18.71 41.36
C THR A 21 26.94 -17.44 41.23
N ALA A 22 26.85 -16.80 40.06
CA ALA A 22 27.45 -15.51 39.78
C ALA A 22 26.34 -14.52 39.40
N ALA A 23 26.40 -13.30 39.92
CA ALA A 23 25.57 -12.21 39.43
C ALA A 23 26.16 -11.71 38.11
N VAL A 24 25.36 -11.74 37.04
CA VAL A 24 25.82 -11.41 35.69
C VAL A 24 25.10 -10.17 35.18
N THR A 25 25.86 -9.26 34.57
CA THR A 25 25.34 -8.12 33.82
C THR A 25 26.04 -8.06 32.47
N ASP A 26 25.27 -8.16 31.40
CA ASP A 26 25.78 -8.03 30.03
C ASP A 26 25.47 -6.63 29.49
N TYR A 27 26.50 -5.96 29.00
CA TYR A 27 26.39 -4.72 28.24
C TYR A 27 26.56 -5.06 26.76
N ILE A 28 25.72 -4.48 25.89
CA ILE A 28 25.65 -4.88 24.48
C ILE A 28 25.85 -3.65 23.60
N LEU A 29 26.81 -3.73 22.69
CA LEU A 29 27.03 -2.78 21.60
C LEU A 29 27.32 -3.63 20.34
N PRO A 30 26.29 -4.16 19.66
CA PRO A 30 26.49 -5.15 18.60
C PRO A 30 27.53 -4.68 17.56
N PRO A 31 28.47 -5.56 17.15
CA PRO A 31 28.55 -6.99 17.46
C PRO A 31 29.19 -7.32 18.82
N GLU A 32 29.62 -6.35 19.61
CA GLU A 32 30.38 -6.55 20.84
C GLU A 32 29.47 -6.70 22.07
N THR A 33 29.94 -7.47 23.05
CA THR A 33 29.32 -7.57 24.37
C THR A 33 30.38 -7.52 25.47
N LEU A 34 30.07 -6.85 26.57
CA LEU A 34 30.91 -6.79 27.75
C LEU A 34 30.15 -7.41 28.93
N SER A 35 30.61 -8.57 29.38
CA SER A 35 30.00 -9.34 30.46
C SER A 35 30.72 -9.08 31.77
N LYS A 36 29.96 -8.73 32.80
CA LYS A 36 30.42 -8.52 34.17
C LYS A 36 29.89 -9.63 35.06
N GLU A 37 30.78 -10.43 35.62
CA GLU A 37 30.44 -11.52 36.53
C GLU A 37 30.95 -11.19 37.94
N LYS A 38 30.07 -11.29 38.94
CA LYS A 38 30.41 -11.05 40.34
C LYS A 38 30.10 -12.27 41.20
N THR A 39 31.13 -12.76 41.89
CA THR A 39 31.04 -13.90 42.82
C THR A 39 31.72 -13.52 44.14
N GLY A 40 30.93 -13.34 45.20
CA GLY A 40 31.47 -12.87 46.49
C GLY A 40 32.20 -11.53 46.37
N SER A 41 33.52 -11.54 46.59
CA SER A 41 34.41 -10.38 46.46
C SER A 41 35.10 -10.26 45.10
N GLU A 42 34.97 -11.26 44.23
CA GLU A 42 35.61 -11.28 42.91
C GLU A 42 34.69 -10.66 41.86
N LEU A 43 35.31 -9.90 40.94
CA LEU A 43 34.65 -9.25 39.83
C LEU A 43 35.47 -9.51 38.57
N SER A 44 34.87 -10.20 37.60
CA SER A 44 35.48 -10.53 36.32
C SER A 44 34.75 -9.83 35.18
N TRP A 45 35.53 -9.38 34.20
CA TRP A 45 35.04 -8.73 33.00
C TRP A 45 35.55 -9.48 31.78
N SER A 46 34.63 -9.82 30.88
CA SER A 46 34.92 -10.54 29.66
C SER A 46 34.38 -9.75 28.47
N LEU A 47 35.23 -9.51 27.47
CA LEU A 47 34.81 -8.95 26.19
C LEU A 47 34.51 -10.10 25.24
N GLY A 48 33.30 -10.10 24.69
CA GLY A 48 32.85 -11.04 23.67
C GLY A 48 32.45 -10.30 22.38
N ALA A 49 32.36 -11.06 21.30
CA ALA A 49 31.83 -10.58 20.03
C ALA A 49 30.92 -11.65 19.43
N TYR A 50 29.83 -11.20 18.80
CA TYR A 50 29.02 -12.03 17.92
C TYR A 50 29.85 -12.43 16.69
N ILE A 51 29.79 -13.71 16.34
CA ILE A 51 30.47 -14.28 15.16
C ILE A 51 29.37 -14.92 14.31
N ASP A 52 29.33 -14.56 13.02
CA ASP A 52 28.35 -15.12 12.08
C ASP A 52 28.61 -16.61 11.83
N ALA A 53 27.54 -17.36 11.52
CA ALA A 53 27.66 -18.80 11.30
C ALA A 53 28.55 -19.13 10.10
N GLU A 54 28.52 -18.27 9.07
CA GLU A 54 29.39 -18.34 7.89
C GLU A 54 30.87 -18.19 8.26
N ASP A 55 31.20 -17.24 9.14
CA ASP A 55 32.57 -17.03 9.62
C ASP A 55 33.08 -18.24 10.41
N ILE A 56 32.21 -18.84 11.25
CA ILE A 56 32.52 -20.09 11.96
C ILE A 56 32.74 -21.22 10.96
N LYS A 57 31.85 -21.37 9.97
CA LYS A 57 31.94 -22.42 8.94
C LYS A 57 33.25 -22.33 8.18
N GLU A 58 33.64 -21.12 7.76
CA GLU A 58 34.88 -20.86 7.05
C GLU A 58 36.10 -21.12 7.96
N GLY A 59 36.10 -20.59 9.18
CA GLY A 59 37.22 -20.72 10.12
C GLY A 59 37.55 -22.16 10.48
N PHE A 60 36.52 -23.01 10.64
CA PHE A 60 36.67 -24.44 10.93
C PHE A 60 36.70 -25.33 9.68
N LYS A 61 36.59 -24.75 8.47
CA LYS A 61 36.58 -25.47 7.18
C LYS A 61 35.53 -26.57 7.12
N LEU A 62 34.34 -26.28 7.65
CA LEU A 62 33.24 -27.23 7.70
C LEU A 62 32.62 -27.39 6.30
N THR A 63 32.56 -28.63 5.82
CA THR A 63 31.95 -28.97 4.53
C THR A 63 30.46 -29.24 4.64
N GLU A 64 30.00 -29.62 5.82
CA GLU A 64 28.60 -29.91 6.11
C GLU A 64 27.75 -28.62 6.20
N ALA A 65 26.43 -28.78 6.11
CA ALA A 65 25.51 -27.68 6.32
C ALA A 65 25.51 -27.25 7.80
N MET A 66 25.54 -25.94 8.04
CA MET A 66 25.38 -25.42 9.40
C MET A 66 23.93 -25.67 9.87
N PRO A 67 23.71 -25.92 11.17
CA PRO A 67 22.37 -25.97 11.74
C PRO A 67 21.57 -24.69 11.44
N PRO A 68 20.23 -24.77 11.30
CA PRO A 68 19.42 -23.57 11.11
C PRO A 68 19.55 -22.65 12.32
N GLN A 69 19.82 -21.37 12.06
CA GLN A 69 19.83 -20.34 13.10
C GLN A 69 18.40 -20.10 13.59
N MET A 70 18.20 -20.10 14.91
CA MET A 70 16.91 -19.82 15.54
C MET A 70 17.07 -18.64 16.49
N GLY A 71 16.11 -17.71 16.44
CA GLY A 71 16.09 -16.54 17.29
C GLY A 71 17.07 -15.43 16.86
N VAL A 72 17.11 -14.37 17.67
CA VAL A 72 18.08 -13.27 17.55
C VAL A 72 19.02 -13.29 18.74
N ALA A 73 20.33 -13.36 18.51
CA ALA A 73 21.30 -13.36 19.61
C ALA A 73 21.43 -11.95 20.22
N PRO A 74 21.73 -11.83 21.53
CA PRO A 74 21.76 -10.53 22.22
C PRO A 74 22.70 -9.51 21.56
N ALA A 75 23.89 -9.95 21.13
CA ALA A 75 24.88 -9.11 20.45
C ALA A 75 24.81 -9.18 18.92
N GLN A 76 23.75 -9.76 18.34
CA GLN A 76 23.58 -9.85 16.89
C GLN A 76 23.29 -8.46 16.31
N PRO A 77 24.10 -7.97 15.34
CA PRO A 77 23.80 -6.73 14.63
C PRO A 77 22.51 -6.85 13.83
N TYR A 78 21.68 -5.80 13.81
CA TYR A 78 20.63 -5.68 12.81
C TYR A 78 21.32 -5.54 11.45
N SER A 79 21.15 -6.54 10.60
CA SER A 79 22.20 -7.06 9.71
C SER A 79 23.01 -6.05 8.87
N LYS A 80 24.26 -6.41 8.60
CA LYS A 80 25.17 -5.79 7.61
C LYS A 80 24.67 -5.93 6.16
N ASP A 81 23.88 -6.98 5.86
CA ASP A 81 23.42 -7.32 4.51
C ASP A 81 21.95 -6.94 4.21
N SER A 82 21.18 -6.48 5.20
CA SER A 82 19.83 -6.00 4.94
C SER A 82 19.86 -4.61 4.31
N SER A 83 19.85 -4.60 2.97
CA SER A 83 19.40 -3.49 2.10
C SER A 83 18.15 -2.74 2.65
N THR A 84 17.40 -3.33 3.58
CA THR A 84 16.22 -2.74 4.24
C THR A 84 16.43 -1.37 4.87
N ALA A 85 17.63 -1.04 5.40
CA ALA A 85 17.89 0.27 6.01
C ALA A 85 17.84 1.41 4.98
N GLY A 86 18.22 1.16 3.72
CA GLY A 86 18.06 2.09 2.60
C GLY A 86 16.70 1.98 1.91
N VAL A 87 16.11 0.79 1.86
CA VAL A 87 14.81 0.56 1.20
C VAL A 87 13.69 1.39 1.82
N GLY A 88 13.69 1.57 3.15
CA GLY A 88 12.71 2.44 3.82
C GLY A 88 12.82 3.92 3.39
N SER A 89 14.04 4.45 3.22
CA SER A 89 14.23 5.85 2.81
C SER A 89 13.90 6.06 1.34
N TYR A 90 14.13 5.07 0.48
CA TYR A 90 13.63 5.10 -0.91
C TYR A 90 12.10 5.11 -0.97
N GLY A 91 11.40 4.35 -0.11
CA GLY A 91 9.95 4.39 -0.03
C GLY A 91 9.40 5.79 0.27
N ILE A 92 10.00 6.49 1.24
CA ILE A 92 9.63 7.89 1.56
C ILE A 92 9.91 8.81 0.38
N LEU A 93 11.07 8.67 -0.27
CA LEU A 93 11.43 9.47 -1.45
C LEU A 93 10.43 9.27 -2.60
N PHE A 94 10.07 8.02 -2.91
CA PHE A 94 9.08 7.71 -3.95
C PHE A 94 7.70 8.26 -3.61
N ALA A 95 7.28 8.22 -2.35
CA ALA A 95 6.02 8.81 -1.90
C ALA A 95 6.00 10.34 -2.15
N ILE A 96 7.09 11.04 -1.82
CA ILE A 96 7.23 12.48 -2.10
C ILE A 96 7.18 12.74 -3.60
N ILE A 97 7.89 11.96 -4.41
CA ILE A 97 7.88 12.10 -5.87
C ILE A 97 6.46 11.90 -6.43
N LEU A 98 5.73 10.87 -5.97
CA LEU A 98 4.35 10.63 -6.39
C LEU A 98 3.42 11.79 -6.04
N ILE A 99 3.56 12.38 -4.85
CA ILE A 99 2.80 13.57 -4.45
C ILE A 99 3.11 14.75 -5.36
N LEU A 100 4.40 15.00 -5.66
CA LEU A 100 4.82 16.07 -6.55
C LEU A 100 4.30 15.87 -7.98
N LEU A 101 4.36 14.63 -8.49
CA LEU A 101 3.83 14.29 -9.82
C LEU A 101 2.31 14.44 -9.87
N GLN A 102 1.59 14.03 -8.83
CA GLN A 102 0.14 14.19 -8.74
C GLN A 102 -0.25 15.68 -8.69
N PHE A 103 0.48 16.47 -7.90
CA PHE A 103 0.26 17.90 -7.81
C PHE A 103 0.58 18.61 -9.13
N ALA A 104 1.66 18.22 -9.80
CA ALA A 104 1.98 18.70 -11.14
C ALA A 104 0.87 18.32 -12.14
N ASN A 105 0.38 17.07 -12.14
CA ASN A 105 -0.72 16.64 -12.99
C ASN A 105 -1.97 17.52 -12.75
N MET A 106 -2.32 17.78 -11.49
CA MET A 106 -3.43 18.66 -11.14
C MET A 106 -3.24 20.09 -11.66
N LEU A 107 -2.04 20.66 -11.54
CA LEU A 107 -1.73 22.02 -12.02
C LEU A 107 -1.75 22.14 -13.54
N PHE A 108 -1.36 21.09 -14.27
CA PHE A 108 -1.29 21.08 -15.73
C PHE A 108 -2.54 20.51 -16.40
N SER A 109 -3.43 19.86 -15.64
CA SER A 109 -4.69 19.33 -16.14
C SER A 109 -5.63 20.47 -16.53
N SER A 110 -6.19 20.41 -17.74
CA SER A 110 -7.16 21.44 -18.16
C SER A 110 -8.51 21.30 -17.47
N GLY A 111 -8.96 20.05 -17.25
CA GLY A 111 -10.30 19.74 -16.73
C GLY A 111 -11.46 20.40 -17.49
N GLU A 112 -11.21 20.84 -18.72
CA GLU A 112 -12.11 21.67 -19.52
C GLU A 112 -13.31 20.86 -19.98
N ARG A 113 -14.51 21.42 -19.81
CA ARG A 113 -15.74 20.83 -20.34
C ARG A 113 -15.89 21.20 -21.80
N ILE A 114 -15.77 20.21 -22.68
CA ILE A 114 -15.79 20.38 -24.13
C ILE A 114 -17.17 20.12 -24.76
N TYR A 115 -18.03 19.37 -24.06
CA TYR A 115 -19.39 19.10 -24.52
C TYR A 115 -20.36 18.95 -23.33
N THR A 116 -21.61 19.34 -23.54
CA THR A 116 -22.75 19.07 -22.66
C THR A 116 -23.98 18.89 -23.51
N GLY A 117 -24.61 17.73 -23.42
CA GLY A 117 -25.83 17.38 -24.12
C GLY A 117 -26.92 16.99 -23.14
N ASN A 118 -28.15 17.42 -23.42
CA ASN A 118 -29.34 16.95 -22.72
C ASN A 118 -30.12 16.02 -23.65
N PHE A 119 -30.47 14.85 -23.15
CA PHE A 119 -31.17 13.81 -23.88
C PHE A 119 -32.36 13.32 -23.08
N VAL A 120 -33.27 12.63 -23.77
CA VAL A 120 -34.45 12.04 -23.16
C VAL A 120 -34.55 10.59 -23.64
N TYR A 121 -34.58 9.67 -22.68
CA TYR A 121 -34.96 8.28 -22.93
C TYR A 121 -36.49 8.21 -22.99
N PRO A 122 -37.10 7.93 -24.15
CA PRO A 122 -38.55 7.88 -24.30
C PRO A 122 -39.12 6.55 -23.77
N HIS A 123 -40.42 6.52 -23.45
CA HIS A 123 -41.13 5.29 -23.10
C HIS A 123 -41.20 4.29 -24.26
N GLU A 124 -41.26 4.78 -25.51
CA GLU A 124 -41.20 3.94 -26.71
C GLU A 124 -39.92 4.25 -27.49
N ILE A 125 -39.05 3.25 -27.61
CA ILE A 125 -37.77 3.37 -28.32
C ILE A 125 -38.04 3.26 -29.83
N THR A 126 -38.13 4.42 -30.49
CA THR A 126 -38.22 4.51 -31.96
C THR A 126 -36.85 4.68 -32.63
N GLU A 127 -35.90 5.30 -31.93
CA GLU A 127 -34.51 5.46 -32.35
C GLU A 127 -33.60 5.08 -31.17
N PRO A 128 -32.94 3.91 -31.21
CA PRO A 128 -32.16 3.42 -30.07
C PRO A 128 -30.88 4.23 -29.84
N VAL A 129 -30.29 4.76 -30.92
CA VAL A 129 -29.03 5.49 -30.86
C VAL A 129 -29.26 6.99 -31.04
N ARG A 130 -28.73 7.77 -30.11
CA ARG A 130 -28.68 9.23 -30.16
C ARG A 130 -27.26 9.67 -30.51
N VAL A 131 -27.15 10.53 -31.52
CA VAL A 131 -25.87 11.07 -31.98
C VAL A 131 -25.72 12.51 -31.49
N SER A 132 -24.60 12.83 -30.86
CA SER A 132 -24.31 14.20 -30.42
C SER A 132 -23.90 15.10 -31.59
N PRO A 133 -24.03 16.43 -31.46
CA PRO A 133 -23.25 17.35 -32.27
C PRO A 133 -21.75 17.07 -32.13
N GLN A 134 -20.99 17.44 -33.16
CA GLN A 134 -19.53 17.36 -33.18
C GLN A 134 -18.90 18.34 -32.16
N PHE A 135 -17.85 17.90 -31.48
CA PHE A 135 -17.00 18.72 -30.61
C PHE A 135 -15.51 18.43 -30.85
N GLU A 136 -14.65 19.36 -30.43
CA GLU A 136 -13.21 19.29 -30.71
C GLU A 136 -12.42 18.95 -29.44
N ILE A 137 -11.57 17.93 -29.53
CA ILE A 137 -10.57 17.57 -28.53
C ILE A 137 -9.24 18.19 -28.94
N LYS A 138 -8.83 19.26 -28.24
CA LYS A 138 -7.60 20.01 -28.54
C LYS A 138 -6.40 19.47 -27.76
N GLY A 139 -5.20 19.73 -28.30
CA GLY A 139 -3.94 19.51 -27.60
C GLY A 139 -3.25 18.19 -27.97
N ARG A 140 -2.90 17.40 -26.97
CA ARG A 140 -2.19 16.12 -27.10
C ARG A 140 -3.12 14.95 -26.83
N THR A 141 -2.63 13.73 -27.04
CA THR A 141 -3.29 12.53 -26.52
C THR A 141 -3.45 12.64 -25.01
N GLN A 142 -4.68 12.48 -24.54
CA GLN A 142 -5.09 12.74 -23.16
C GLN A 142 -6.29 11.86 -22.79
N ASN A 143 -6.63 11.85 -21.50
CA ASN A 143 -7.83 11.17 -21.05
C ASN A 143 -9.07 12.04 -21.29
N ILE A 144 -10.23 11.38 -21.43
CA ILE A 144 -11.53 11.99 -21.59
C ILE A 144 -12.47 11.41 -20.55
N GLU A 145 -13.05 12.27 -19.73
CA GLU A 145 -14.08 11.93 -18.75
C GLU A 145 -15.45 12.17 -19.38
N ILE A 146 -16.29 11.13 -19.35
CA ILE A 146 -17.69 11.18 -19.76
C ILE A 146 -18.52 11.06 -18.50
N GLY A 147 -19.29 12.10 -18.19
CA GLY A 147 -20.19 12.13 -17.05
C GLY A 147 -21.64 11.94 -17.48
N LEU A 148 -22.34 11.07 -16.76
CA LEU A 148 -23.78 10.86 -16.87
C LEU A 148 -24.46 11.43 -15.64
N GLN A 149 -25.55 12.16 -15.84
CA GLN A 149 -26.43 12.58 -14.76
C GLN A 149 -27.89 12.36 -15.18
N ALA A 150 -28.69 11.73 -14.33
CA ALA A 150 -30.12 11.56 -14.60
C ALA A 150 -30.95 11.65 -13.32
N GLY A 151 -32.16 12.19 -13.42
CA GLY A 151 -33.10 12.31 -12.31
C GLY A 151 -33.80 10.99 -11.95
N VAL A 152 -33.05 9.89 -11.86
CA VAL A 152 -33.61 8.57 -11.52
C VAL A 152 -33.92 8.49 -10.02
N THR A 153 -35.04 7.86 -9.66
CA THR A 153 -35.40 7.62 -8.26
C THR A 153 -36.14 6.30 -8.17
N ASN A 154 -35.66 5.40 -7.32
CA ASN A 154 -36.05 4.00 -7.27
C ASN A 154 -36.02 3.34 -8.66
N SER A 155 -34.98 3.67 -9.42
CA SER A 155 -34.74 3.23 -10.80
C SER A 155 -33.28 3.46 -11.16
N TRP A 156 -32.89 2.93 -12.31
CA TRP A 156 -31.60 3.11 -12.95
C TRP A 156 -31.75 3.63 -14.38
N LEU A 157 -30.67 4.18 -14.92
CA LEU A 157 -30.47 4.51 -16.33
C LEU A 157 -29.02 4.18 -16.67
N GLU A 158 -28.82 3.39 -17.71
CA GLU A 158 -27.52 3.05 -18.26
C GLU A 158 -27.39 3.64 -19.67
N ILE A 159 -26.17 4.04 -20.00
CA ILE A 159 -25.80 4.40 -21.37
C ILE A 159 -24.65 3.51 -21.82
N GLN A 160 -24.76 3.00 -23.03
CA GLN A 160 -23.66 2.42 -23.80
C GLN A 160 -23.37 3.39 -24.94
N GLY A 161 -22.11 3.68 -25.20
CA GLY A 161 -21.79 4.62 -26.25
C GLY A 161 -20.38 4.53 -26.78
N ASP A 162 -20.19 5.18 -27.92
CA ASP A 162 -18.92 5.24 -28.63
C ASP A 162 -18.52 6.71 -28.79
N LEU A 163 -17.30 7.02 -28.40
CA LEU A 163 -16.63 8.26 -28.80
C LEU A 163 -15.96 8.03 -30.15
N VAL A 164 -16.49 8.63 -31.21
CA VAL A 164 -16.07 8.37 -32.60
C VAL A 164 -15.28 9.54 -33.15
N ASN A 165 -14.08 9.27 -33.66
CA ASN A 165 -13.27 10.27 -34.36
C ASN A 165 -13.79 10.47 -35.79
N ASP A 166 -14.18 11.70 -36.12
CA ASP A 166 -14.78 12.02 -37.43
C ASP A 166 -13.80 11.96 -38.60
N GLU A 167 -12.50 12.06 -38.34
CA GLU A 167 -11.46 12.08 -39.37
C GLU A 167 -10.88 10.68 -39.62
N THR A 168 -10.71 9.89 -38.57
CA THR A 168 -10.07 8.56 -38.65
C THR A 168 -11.05 7.40 -38.58
N GLY A 169 -12.27 7.62 -38.08
CA GLY A 169 -13.24 6.57 -37.78
C GLY A 169 -12.89 5.70 -36.57
N ALA A 170 -11.85 6.05 -35.81
CA ALA A 170 -11.50 5.34 -34.58
C ALA A 170 -12.60 5.52 -33.53
N THR A 171 -13.04 4.42 -32.92
CA THR A 171 -14.07 4.40 -31.87
C THR A 171 -13.44 4.07 -30.52
N PHE A 172 -13.98 4.66 -29.47
CA PHE A 172 -13.65 4.35 -28.09
C PHE A 172 -14.95 4.08 -27.34
N ASP A 173 -15.20 2.81 -27.08
CA ASP A 173 -16.43 2.35 -26.46
C ASP A 173 -16.40 2.63 -24.95
N PHE A 174 -17.57 2.96 -24.39
CA PHE A 174 -17.75 3.18 -22.97
C PHE A 174 -19.17 2.78 -22.54
N GLU A 175 -19.29 2.43 -21.26
CA GLU A 175 -20.55 2.13 -20.62
C GLU A 175 -20.58 2.84 -19.28
N GLU A 176 -21.71 3.47 -18.95
CA GLU A 176 -21.87 4.20 -17.70
C GLU A 176 -23.33 4.18 -17.24
N GLY A 177 -23.54 4.08 -15.93
CA GLY A 177 -24.86 3.95 -15.34
C GLY A 177 -25.04 4.85 -14.13
N VAL A 178 -26.29 5.27 -13.91
CA VAL A 178 -26.72 5.93 -12.69
C VAL A 178 -27.93 5.21 -12.12
N GLU A 179 -27.91 5.02 -10.81
CA GLU A 179 -29.00 4.40 -10.08
C GLU A 179 -29.15 5.08 -8.73
N PHE A 180 -30.38 5.25 -8.27
CA PHE A 180 -30.62 5.88 -6.98
C PHE A 180 -31.86 5.26 -6.34
N TYR A 181 -31.68 4.65 -5.17
CA TYR A 181 -32.73 3.99 -4.41
C TYR A 181 -32.83 4.62 -3.03
N ASN A 182 -34.05 4.76 -2.53
CA ASN A 182 -34.29 5.21 -1.17
C ASN A 182 -35.59 4.60 -0.62
N GLY A 183 -35.64 4.50 0.69
CA GLY A 183 -36.78 3.90 1.38
C GLY A 183 -36.74 4.11 2.88
N TYR A 184 -37.64 3.41 3.56
CA TYR A 184 -37.74 3.40 5.01
C TYR A 184 -37.94 1.95 5.49
N ASP A 185 -37.18 1.56 6.50
CA ASP A 185 -37.27 0.24 7.13
C ASP A 185 -37.29 0.35 8.66
N SER A 186 -37.05 -0.77 9.37
CA SER A 186 -37.04 -0.81 10.84
C SER A 186 -35.89 -0.03 11.48
N ASP A 187 -34.79 0.20 10.76
CA ASP A 187 -33.59 0.90 11.24
C ASP A 187 -33.58 2.38 10.82
N GLY A 188 -34.48 2.78 9.91
CA GLY A 188 -34.80 4.17 9.61
C GLY A 188 -34.89 4.46 8.12
N SER A 189 -34.64 5.72 7.74
CA SER A 189 -34.54 6.12 6.34
C SER A 189 -33.17 5.74 5.78
N TRP A 190 -33.15 5.14 4.59
CA TRP A 190 -31.91 4.81 3.87
C TRP A 190 -31.95 5.36 2.44
N SER A 191 -30.75 5.53 1.87
CA SER A 191 -30.54 5.89 0.46
C SER A 191 -29.26 5.25 -0.05
N GLU A 192 -29.27 4.76 -1.29
CA GLU A 192 -28.16 4.09 -1.96
C GLU A 192 -28.03 4.57 -3.41
N GLY A 193 -26.81 4.51 -3.94
CA GLY A 193 -26.49 4.89 -5.31
C GLY A 193 -26.23 6.38 -5.51
N SER A 194 -26.16 6.79 -6.77
CA SER A 194 -25.91 8.16 -7.20
C SER A 194 -26.64 8.45 -8.51
N GLN A 195 -27.26 9.62 -8.58
CA GLN A 195 -27.84 10.18 -9.81
C GLN A 195 -26.77 10.73 -10.78
N ARG A 196 -25.49 10.63 -10.43
CA ARG A 196 -24.36 11.07 -11.24
C ARG A 196 -23.24 10.05 -11.19
N ASN A 197 -22.70 9.68 -12.34
CA ASN A 197 -21.50 8.85 -12.43
C ASN A 197 -20.62 9.29 -13.60
N THR A 198 -19.38 8.80 -13.63
CA THR A 198 -18.38 9.20 -14.64
C THR A 198 -17.46 8.04 -15.03
N VAL A 199 -17.19 7.90 -16.32
CA VAL A 199 -16.21 6.97 -16.89
C VAL A 199 -15.06 7.75 -17.54
N VAL A 200 -13.85 7.19 -17.49
CA VAL A 200 -12.65 7.82 -18.07
C VAL A 200 -12.04 6.93 -19.15
N ILE A 201 -11.92 7.46 -20.36
CA ILE A 201 -11.18 6.86 -21.48
C ILE A 201 -9.76 7.41 -21.44
N SER A 202 -8.75 6.55 -21.32
CA SER A 202 -7.40 6.98 -20.93
C SER A 202 -6.55 7.64 -22.02
N SER A 203 -6.74 7.27 -23.30
CA SER A 203 -5.80 7.64 -24.37
C SER A 203 -6.53 8.00 -25.66
N VAL A 204 -7.10 9.20 -25.70
CA VAL A 204 -7.82 9.73 -26.86
C VAL A 204 -6.94 10.77 -27.58
N PRO A 205 -6.60 10.56 -28.87
CA PRO A 205 -5.87 11.54 -29.67
C PRO A 205 -6.66 12.83 -29.90
N PRO A 206 -5.99 13.98 -30.17
CA PRO A 206 -6.68 15.20 -30.55
C PRO A 206 -7.40 15.04 -31.89
N GLY A 207 -8.50 15.76 -32.07
CA GLY A 207 -9.33 15.67 -33.28
C GLY A 207 -10.78 16.10 -33.03
N LYS A 208 -11.63 15.92 -34.04
CA LYS A 208 -13.06 16.16 -33.91
C LYS A 208 -13.82 14.85 -33.69
N TYR A 209 -14.77 14.90 -32.77
CA TYR A 209 -15.48 13.74 -32.29
C TYR A 209 -16.97 14.00 -32.15
N HIS A 210 -17.75 12.93 -32.20
CA HIS A 210 -19.13 12.86 -31.73
C HIS A 210 -19.32 11.64 -30.83
N LEU A 211 -20.43 11.63 -30.09
CA LEU A 211 -20.87 10.50 -29.29
C LEU A 211 -22.03 9.81 -30.00
N ASN A 212 -21.98 8.48 -30.08
CA ASN A 212 -23.14 7.64 -30.29
C ASN A 212 -23.56 7.09 -28.92
N ILE A 213 -24.81 7.26 -28.53
CA ILE A 213 -25.30 6.91 -27.20
C ILE A 213 -26.58 6.11 -27.34
N GLU A 214 -26.58 4.90 -26.84
CA GLU A 214 -27.75 4.08 -26.61
C GLU A 214 -28.06 4.07 -25.12
N ALA A 215 -29.30 4.43 -24.75
CA ALA A 215 -29.72 4.49 -23.35
C ALA A 215 -30.72 3.37 -23.06
N SER A 216 -30.65 2.82 -21.85
CA SER A 216 -31.52 1.78 -21.34
C SER A 216 -31.99 2.13 -19.92
N SER A 217 -33.27 1.88 -19.62
CA SER A 217 -33.83 2.08 -18.29
C SER A 217 -35.03 1.16 -18.06
N ALA A 218 -35.21 0.72 -16.82
CA ALA A 218 -36.43 0.02 -16.37
C ALA A 218 -37.64 0.96 -16.16
N ASN A 219 -37.46 2.28 -16.28
CA ASN A 219 -38.51 3.24 -16.00
C ASN A 219 -39.56 3.26 -17.14
N GLN A 220 -40.84 3.22 -16.76
CA GLN A 220 -41.97 3.31 -17.70
C GLN A 220 -42.32 4.76 -18.07
N MET A 221 -41.60 5.74 -17.52
CA MET A 221 -41.77 7.15 -17.84
C MET A 221 -40.51 7.69 -18.51
N PRO A 222 -40.61 8.71 -19.39
CA PRO A 222 -39.45 9.32 -19.99
C PRO A 222 -38.46 9.85 -18.95
N VAL A 223 -37.17 9.56 -19.13
CA VAL A 223 -36.09 9.99 -18.23
C VAL A 223 -35.20 10.97 -18.97
N SER A 224 -35.10 12.21 -18.47
CA SER A 224 -34.10 13.16 -18.94
C SER A 224 -32.74 12.85 -18.33
N TYR A 225 -31.70 12.90 -19.16
CA TYR A 225 -30.33 12.70 -18.73
C TYR A 225 -29.38 13.66 -19.44
N ASP A 226 -28.33 14.06 -18.72
CA ASP A 226 -27.27 14.92 -19.21
C ASP A 226 -26.00 14.10 -19.41
N VAL A 227 -25.37 14.29 -20.56
CA VAL A 227 -24.05 13.74 -20.87
C VAL A 227 -23.06 14.89 -20.99
N MET A 228 -21.98 14.79 -20.24
CA MET A 228 -20.91 15.78 -20.18
C MET A 228 -19.60 15.15 -20.62
N VAL A 229 -18.82 15.88 -21.41
CA VAL A 229 -17.47 15.45 -21.78
C VAL A 229 -16.45 16.46 -21.28
N ARG A 230 -15.44 15.98 -20.56
CA ARG A 230 -14.32 16.79 -20.08
C ARG A 230 -13.01 16.19 -20.55
N ARG A 231 -12.06 17.04 -20.97
CA ARG A 231 -10.74 16.60 -21.40
C ARG A 231 -9.68 16.82 -20.33
N ASP A 232 -8.67 15.95 -20.33
CA ASP A 232 -7.46 16.08 -19.52
C ASP A 232 -7.79 16.29 -18.04
N VAL A 233 -8.47 15.29 -17.46
CA VAL A 233 -8.90 15.26 -16.06
C VAL A 233 -7.86 14.59 -15.17
N THR A 234 -7.80 15.02 -13.91
CA THR A 234 -6.95 14.40 -12.89
C THR A 234 -7.61 13.16 -12.31
N THR A 235 -7.00 11.98 -12.45
CA THR A 235 -7.51 10.72 -11.89
C THR A 235 -6.82 10.38 -10.56
N TRP A 236 -7.58 10.30 -9.47
CA TRP A 236 -7.04 10.05 -8.12
C TRP A 236 -6.87 8.57 -7.77
N SER A 237 -7.59 7.66 -8.43
CA SER A 237 -7.55 6.22 -8.10
C SER A 237 -6.13 5.65 -8.20
N ASN A 238 -5.44 5.93 -9.32
CA ASN A 238 -4.07 5.47 -9.55
C ASN A 238 -3.09 6.01 -8.51
N PHE A 239 -3.28 7.26 -8.08
CA PHE A 239 -2.47 7.88 -7.04
C PHE A 239 -2.62 7.14 -5.71
N TRP A 240 -3.85 6.87 -5.27
CA TRP A 240 -4.09 6.19 -3.99
C TRP A 240 -3.57 4.75 -3.99
N TRP A 241 -3.76 4.00 -5.07
CA TRP A 241 -3.19 2.66 -5.20
C TRP A 241 -1.66 2.67 -5.18
N SER A 242 -1.04 3.59 -5.93
CA SER A 242 0.43 3.73 -5.93
C SER A 242 0.96 4.15 -4.56
N MET A 243 0.27 5.07 -3.89
CA MET A 243 0.62 5.55 -2.55
C MET A 243 0.52 4.43 -1.51
N LEU A 244 -0.52 3.61 -1.57
CA LEU A 244 -0.67 2.43 -0.72
C LEU A 244 0.52 1.48 -0.90
N LEU A 245 0.84 1.10 -2.14
CA LEU A 245 1.94 0.16 -2.42
C LEU A 245 3.30 0.69 -1.96
N VAL A 246 3.59 1.97 -2.21
CA VAL A 246 4.86 2.59 -1.82
C VAL A 246 4.98 2.73 -0.30
N THR A 247 3.89 3.03 0.41
CA THR A 247 3.90 3.17 1.87
C THR A 247 4.04 1.85 2.62
N LEU A 248 3.67 0.71 2.01
CA LEU A 248 3.90 -0.61 2.60
C LEU A 248 5.40 -0.90 2.81
N ILE A 249 6.28 -0.39 1.94
CA ILE A 249 7.72 -0.63 2.02
C ILE A 249 8.33 -0.12 3.33
N PRO A 250 8.23 1.17 3.70
CA PRO A 250 8.75 1.65 4.98
C PRO A 250 8.03 1.04 6.19
N ILE A 251 6.73 0.72 6.08
CA ILE A 251 5.99 0.04 7.16
C ILE A 251 6.59 -1.34 7.43
N ILE A 252 6.81 -2.15 6.38
CA ILE A 252 7.42 -3.47 6.51
C ILE A 252 8.85 -3.36 7.03
N ALA A 253 9.64 -2.41 6.53
CA ALA A 253 11.01 -2.18 7.01
C ALA A 253 11.04 -1.80 8.50
N ALA A 254 10.17 -0.87 8.93
CA ALA A 254 10.04 -0.47 10.32
C ALA A 254 9.54 -1.62 11.21
N TRP A 255 8.58 -2.41 10.72
CA TRP A 255 8.08 -3.59 11.42
C TRP A 255 9.19 -4.64 11.60
N ARG A 256 9.92 -5.01 10.54
CA ARG A 256 11.04 -5.96 10.62
C ARG A 256 12.13 -5.50 11.58
N SER A 257 12.49 -4.21 11.53
CA SER A 257 13.47 -3.64 12.45
C SER A 257 12.98 -3.71 13.90
N ARG A 258 11.73 -3.32 14.15
CA ARG A 258 11.14 -3.38 15.49
C ARG A 258 11.02 -4.81 16.01
N SER A 259 10.63 -5.76 15.16
CA SER A 259 10.55 -7.18 15.52
C SER A 259 11.92 -7.74 15.89
N PHE A 260 12.95 -7.48 15.09
CA PHE A 260 14.32 -7.89 15.40
C PHE A 260 14.79 -7.33 16.74
N GLU A 261 14.57 -6.03 16.97
CA GLU A 261 14.93 -5.39 18.24
C GLU A 261 14.13 -5.99 19.41
N THR A 262 12.82 -6.20 19.24
CA THR A 262 11.99 -6.80 20.29
C THR A 262 12.50 -8.20 20.66
N GLU A 263 12.90 -9.01 19.67
CA GLU A 263 13.44 -10.35 19.88
C GLU A 263 14.84 -10.32 20.54
N ARG A 264 15.72 -9.40 20.11
CA ARG A 264 17.04 -9.20 20.72
C ARG A 264 16.96 -8.83 22.21
N TRP A 265 15.96 -8.04 22.57
CA TRP A 265 15.73 -7.60 23.94
C TRP A 265 14.84 -8.56 24.76
N SER A 266 14.37 -9.67 24.18
CA SER A 266 13.38 -10.56 24.80
C SER A 266 13.82 -11.17 26.13
N GLN A 267 15.11 -11.43 26.31
CA GLN A 267 15.69 -11.99 27.54
C GLN A 267 16.34 -10.92 28.45
N SER A 268 16.15 -9.64 28.14
CA SER A 268 16.74 -8.55 28.92
C SER A 268 15.84 -8.15 30.08
N ASP A 269 16.42 -8.08 31.28
CA ASP A 269 15.81 -7.48 32.47
C ASP A 269 15.47 -5.98 32.27
N TYR A 270 16.02 -5.35 31.22
CA TYR A 270 15.88 -3.93 30.88
C TYR A 270 15.27 -3.69 29.49
N SER A 271 14.45 -4.62 28.98
CA SER A 271 13.79 -4.44 27.68
C SER A 271 12.94 -3.16 27.65
N PRO A 272 13.13 -2.25 26.67
CA PRO A 272 12.26 -1.08 26.49
C PRO A 272 10.93 -1.45 25.80
N TYR A 273 10.75 -2.71 25.39
CA TYR A 273 9.55 -3.21 24.73
C TYR A 273 8.61 -3.87 25.75
N ALA A 274 7.30 -3.65 25.58
CA ALA A 274 6.30 -4.24 26.46
C ALA A 274 6.41 -5.78 26.42
N GLN A 275 6.72 -6.39 27.57
CA GLN A 275 6.73 -7.84 27.71
C GLN A 275 5.27 -8.30 27.83
N HIS A 276 4.74 -8.94 26.80
CA HIS A 276 3.53 -9.75 26.97
C HIS A 276 3.93 -11.00 27.75
N HIS A 277 3.81 -10.95 29.08
CA HIS A 277 3.69 -12.16 29.86
C HIS A 277 2.35 -12.78 29.48
N GLY A 278 2.40 -13.83 28.65
CA GLY A 278 1.26 -14.71 28.48
C GLY A 278 1.03 -15.43 29.80
N ASP A 279 -0.19 -15.29 30.33
CA ASP A 279 -0.71 -16.13 31.40
C ASP A 279 -0.82 -17.60 30.94
#